data_AF-A0A3M1JTU2-F1
#
_entry.id   AF-A0A3M1JTU2-F1
#
_cell.length_a   1.000
_cell.length_b   1.000
_cell.length_c   1.000
_cell.angle_alpha   90.00
_cell.angle_beta   90.00
_cell.angle_gamma   90.00
#
_symmetry.space_group_name_H-M   'P 1'
#
loop_
_entity.id
_entity.type
_entity.pdbx_description
1 polymer ?
#
loop_
_entity_poly.entity_id
_entity_poly.type
_entity_poly.pdbx_seq_one_letter_code
_entity_poly.pdbx_strand_id
1 'polypeptide(L)'
;MPAWQRHAQEMERAWSRFDQQVMTRVRVWARATLPPPSGVVFYMFSGPDYLHAEAFFPAAETYVLSGLEPVGARPETLAVGAAGLTAIRAALGNFFRYGYFITREMGTQFRAGGLTGTLPVLYVFLARAGKKIHAVDYVRLTGAKEVRVVAGARAAQGVRICFSGADGRRRTLYYFRTDLSDAGVGRSGFLDFCARLGRGDSLVKSASYLMHTGGFSRVRRFLLEHSAVIVQDDSGIPFRHFPPEQWRLRPFGQYLGPTEEFKRFYQPGLAALFRRAGARPVNFGIGYRWHPRRTNILVAERKD
;
A
#
# COMPACT_ATOMS: atom_id res chain seq x y z
N MET A 1 18.85 10.43 -29.21
CA MET A 1 17.89 9.43 -28.70
C MET A 1 16.58 10.14 -28.33
N PRO A 2 15.45 9.79 -28.98
CA PRO A 2 14.11 10.31 -28.64
C PRO A 2 13.83 10.33 -27.13
N ALA A 3 13.09 11.35 -26.65
CA ALA A 3 12.79 11.53 -25.23
C ALA A 3 12.09 10.31 -24.61
N TRP A 4 11.22 9.64 -25.38
CA TRP A 4 10.52 8.43 -24.92
C TRP A 4 11.46 7.23 -24.71
N GLN A 5 12.49 7.07 -25.55
CA GLN A 5 13.48 5.99 -25.38
C GLN A 5 14.31 6.22 -24.12
N ARG A 6 14.69 7.48 -23.85
CA ARG A 6 15.43 7.85 -22.64
C ARG A 6 14.61 7.57 -21.40
N HIS A 7 13.35 8.02 -21.40
CA HIS A 7 12.41 7.72 -20.33
C HIS A 7 12.28 6.20 -20.11
N ALA A 8 12.07 5.42 -21.17
CA ALA A 8 11.93 3.97 -21.08
C ALA A 8 13.16 3.30 -20.46
N GLN A 9 14.37 3.65 -20.91
CA GLN A 9 15.61 3.10 -20.37
C GLN A 9 15.83 3.45 -18.90
N GLU A 10 15.57 4.69 -18.51
CA GLU A 10 15.74 5.12 -17.11
C GLU A 10 14.72 4.46 -16.19
N MET A 11 13.46 4.38 -16.62
CA MET A 11 12.40 3.68 -15.91
C MET A 11 12.71 2.19 -15.78
N GLU A 12 13.24 1.56 -16.84
CA GLU A 12 13.64 0.15 -16.81
C GLU A 12 14.75 -0.09 -15.78
N ARG A 13 15.77 0.76 -15.76
CA ARG A 13 16.88 0.66 -14.79
C ARG A 13 16.40 0.84 -13.36
N ALA A 14 15.54 1.83 -13.11
CA ALA A 14 14.98 2.09 -11.79
C ALA A 14 14.10 0.93 -11.31
N TRP A 15 13.21 0.45 -12.19
CA TRP A 15 12.35 -0.71 -11.94
C TRP A 15 13.16 -1.97 -11.65
N SER A 16 14.08 -2.35 -12.54
CA SER A 16 14.89 -3.56 -12.42
C SER A 16 15.67 -3.59 -11.10
N ARG A 17 16.24 -2.44 -10.70
CA ARG A 17 16.93 -2.32 -9.41
C ARG A 17 15.97 -2.52 -8.24
N PHE A 18 14.83 -1.84 -8.25
CA PHE A 18 13.84 -1.93 -7.17
C PHE A 18 13.26 -3.35 -7.06
N ASP A 19 12.94 -3.99 -8.19
CA ASP A 19 12.39 -5.34 -8.22
C ASP A 19 13.40 -6.37 -7.69
N GLN A 20 14.65 -6.31 -8.11
CA GLN A 20 15.71 -7.22 -7.65
C GLN A 20 16.06 -7.02 -6.17
N GLN A 21 16.11 -5.77 -5.71
CA GLN A 21 16.56 -5.44 -4.35
C GLN A 21 15.45 -5.53 -3.31
N VAL A 22 14.20 -5.30 -3.69
CA VAL A 22 13.07 -5.22 -2.76
C VAL A 22 12.00 -6.23 -3.12
N MET A 23 11.32 -6.09 -4.26
CA MET A 23 10.09 -6.86 -4.54
C MET A 23 10.31 -8.37 -4.61
N THR A 24 11.37 -8.83 -5.29
CA THR A 24 11.71 -10.26 -5.36
C THR A 24 12.01 -10.83 -3.98
N ARG A 25 12.70 -10.06 -3.13
CA ARG A 25 13.04 -10.50 -1.77
C ARG A 25 11.81 -10.51 -0.85
N VAL A 26 10.92 -9.53 -0.98
CA VAL A 26 9.61 -9.50 -0.30
C VAL A 26 8.81 -10.74 -0.69
N ARG A 27 8.68 -11.06 -1.98
CA ARG A 27 7.92 -12.24 -2.46
C ARG A 27 8.49 -13.54 -1.90
N VAL A 28 9.81 -13.72 -1.94
CA VAL A 28 10.48 -14.91 -1.39
C VAL A 28 10.25 -15.02 0.12
N TRP A 29 10.44 -13.93 0.85
CA TRP A 29 10.23 -13.91 2.30
C TRP A 29 8.78 -14.16 2.68
N ALA A 30 7.83 -13.52 2.00
CA ALA A 30 6.41 -13.64 2.26
C ALA A 30 5.95 -15.09 2.06
N ARG A 31 6.33 -15.72 0.94
CA ARG A 31 6.03 -17.14 0.66
C ARG A 31 6.58 -18.10 1.73
N ALA A 32 7.74 -17.78 2.31
CA ALA A 32 8.38 -18.61 3.33
C ALA A 32 7.85 -18.37 4.75
N THR A 33 7.20 -17.22 5.00
CA THR A 33 6.96 -16.72 6.36
C THR A 33 5.48 -16.56 6.68
N LEU A 34 4.70 -16.04 5.74
CA LEU A 34 3.29 -15.75 5.92
C LEU A 34 2.45 -16.99 5.65
N PRO A 35 1.31 -17.17 6.32
CA PRO A 35 0.35 -18.20 5.95
C PRO A 35 -0.21 -17.93 4.53
N PRO A 36 -0.89 -18.91 3.92
CA PRO A 36 -1.60 -18.68 2.67
C PRO A 36 -2.51 -17.45 2.76
N PRO A 37 -2.48 -16.56 1.77
CA PRO A 37 -3.20 -15.30 1.85
C PRO A 37 -4.70 -15.52 1.82
N SER A 38 -5.40 -14.67 2.57
CA SER A 38 -6.85 -14.51 2.48
C SER A 38 -7.25 -14.03 1.08
N GLY A 39 -8.53 -14.20 0.71
CA GLY A 39 -9.06 -13.72 -0.58
C GLY A 39 -9.02 -12.19 -0.74
N VAL A 40 -8.91 -11.45 0.37
CA VAL A 40 -8.98 -9.98 0.41
C VAL A 40 -7.76 -9.41 1.13
N VAL A 41 -7.21 -8.31 0.59
CA VAL A 41 -6.11 -7.54 1.20
C VAL A 41 -6.55 -6.10 1.43
N PHE A 42 -6.42 -5.64 2.66
CA PHE A 42 -6.62 -4.24 3.05
C PHE A 42 -5.27 -3.54 3.22
N TYR A 43 -4.94 -2.61 2.33
CA TYR A 43 -3.76 -1.77 2.45
C TYR A 43 -4.18 -0.32 2.79
N MET A 44 -4.16 -0.04 4.09
CA MET A 44 -4.53 1.28 4.62
C MET A 44 -3.35 2.25 4.51
N PHE A 45 -3.63 3.51 4.18
CA PHE A 45 -2.60 4.55 3.99
C PHE A 45 -1.57 4.20 2.88
N SER A 46 -1.99 3.44 1.88
CA SER A 46 -1.13 2.87 0.85
C SER A 46 -0.72 3.86 -0.24
N GLY A 47 -1.53 4.90 -0.47
CA GLY A 47 -1.50 5.60 -1.76
C GLY A 47 -1.69 4.58 -2.91
N PRO A 48 -1.03 4.74 -4.06
CA PRO A 48 -1.12 3.78 -5.18
C PRO A 48 -0.16 2.58 -5.07
N ASP A 49 0.35 2.22 -3.89
CA ASP A 49 1.33 1.14 -3.70
C ASP A 49 0.72 -0.27 -3.86
N TYR A 50 0.38 -0.65 -5.09
CA TYR A 50 -0.07 -2.01 -5.40
C TYR A 50 1.06 -3.04 -5.29
N LEU A 51 2.30 -2.63 -5.56
CA LEU A 51 3.44 -3.53 -5.66
C LEU A 51 3.74 -4.25 -4.34
N HIS A 52 3.72 -3.56 -3.20
CA HIS A 52 3.92 -4.23 -1.92
C HIS A 52 2.73 -5.11 -1.55
N ALA A 53 1.49 -4.69 -1.85
CA ALA A 53 0.32 -5.52 -1.58
C ALA A 53 0.41 -6.87 -2.29
N GLU A 54 0.74 -6.86 -3.57
CA GLU A 54 0.92 -8.08 -4.36
C GLU A 54 2.16 -8.88 -3.94
N ALA A 55 3.25 -8.21 -3.54
CA ALA A 55 4.47 -8.90 -3.14
C ALA A 55 4.33 -9.63 -1.80
N PHE A 56 3.60 -9.06 -0.82
CA PHE A 56 3.34 -9.69 0.47
C PHE A 56 2.21 -10.72 0.41
N PHE A 57 1.14 -10.41 -0.30
CA PHE A 57 -0.05 -11.26 -0.38
C PHE A 57 -0.35 -11.62 -1.84
N PRO A 58 0.55 -12.38 -2.48
CA PRO A 58 0.38 -12.73 -3.88
C PRO A 58 -0.90 -13.56 -4.06
N ALA A 59 -1.54 -13.40 -5.20
CA ALA A 59 -2.74 -14.15 -5.59
C ALA A 59 -4.04 -13.87 -4.82
N ALA A 60 -4.09 -12.89 -3.90
CA ALA A 60 -5.37 -12.40 -3.38
C ALA A 60 -6.32 -11.99 -4.53
N GLU A 61 -7.61 -12.21 -4.33
CA GLU A 61 -8.65 -11.96 -5.34
C GLU A 61 -9.03 -10.49 -5.39
N THR A 62 -9.06 -9.85 -4.22
CA THR A 62 -9.42 -8.44 -4.06
C THR A 62 -8.38 -7.68 -3.25
N TYR A 63 -7.84 -6.62 -3.83
CA TYR A 63 -6.96 -5.67 -3.14
C TYR A 63 -7.73 -4.36 -2.92
N VAL A 64 -7.71 -3.84 -1.70
CA VAL A 64 -8.32 -2.54 -1.36
C VAL A 64 -7.24 -1.62 -0.82
N LEU A 65 -6.88 -0.63 -1.63
CA LEU A 65 -5.92 0.41 -1.31
C LEU A 65 -6.66 1.71 -0.95
N SER A 66 -6.06 2.52 -0.08
CA SER A 66 -6.62 3.80 0.33
C SER A 66 -5.56 4.87 0.55
N GLY A 67 -5.89 6.10 0.17
CA GLY A 67 -5.03 7.27 0.35
C GLY A 67 -5.83 8.57 0.24
N LEU A 68 -5.16 9.71 0.39
CA LEU A 68 -5.79 11.03 0.25
C LEU A 68 -5.70 11.57 -1.19
N GLU A 69 -4.90 10.92 -2.02
CA GLU A 69 -4.60 11.37 -3.37
C GLU A 69 -5.80 11.16 -4.31
N PRO A 70 -6.03 12.10 -5.24
CA PRO A 70 -7.10 11.94 -6.21
C PRO A 70 -6.84 10.75 -7.13
N VAL A 71 -7.92 10.10 -7.55
CA VAL A 71 -7.87 9.02 -8.57
C VAL A 71 -7.28 9.55 -9.88
N GLY A 72 -7.76 10.71 -10.32
CA GLY A 72 -7.34 11.33 -11.57
C GLY A 72 -8.02 10.78 -12.83
N ALA A 73 -7.79 11.45 -13.96
CA ALA A 73 -8.34 11.06 -15.25
C ALA A 73 -7.64 9.80 -15.80
N ARG A 74 -8.35 9.04 -16.65
CA ARG A 74 -7.74 7.95 -17.42
C ARG A 74 -6.71 8.60 -18.37
N PRO A 75 -5.46 8.10 -18.42
CA PRO A 75 -4.51 8.59 -19.41
C PRO A 75 -5.06 8.33 -20.81
N GLU A 76 -5.25 9.37 -21.62
CA GLU A 76 -5.43 9.19 -23.06
C GLU A 76 -4.07 8.84 -23.65
N THR A 77 -3.95 7.64 -24.24
CA THR A 77 -2.70 6.98 -24.64
C THR A 77 -1.85 7.79 -25.64
N LEU A 78 -2.45 8.77 -26.33
CA LEU A 78 -1.81 9.52 -27.42
C LEU A 78 -1.24 10.90 -26.99
N ALA A 79 -1.42 11.33 -25.73
CA ALA A 79 -1.09 12.69 -25.31
C ALA A 79 0.09 12.81 -24.31
N VAL A 80 0.81 11.72 -24.00
CA VAL A 80 1.93 11.80 -23.04
C VAL A 80 3.20 12.33 -23.73
N GLY A 81 3.29 13.66 -23.83
CA GLY A 81 4.50 14.33 -24.29
C GLY A 81 5.68 14.15 -23.33
N ALA A 82 6.87 14.64 -23.73
CA ALA A 82 8.11 14.51 -22.94
C ALA A 82 8.00 15.06 -21.50
N ALA A 83 7.16 16.09 -21.29
CA ALA A 83 6.87 16.62 -19.97
C ALA A 83 6.10 15.64 -19.08
N GLY A 84 5.09 14.94 -19.61
CA GLY A 84 4.34 13.91 -18.90
C GLY A 84 5.23 12.71 -18.53
N LEU A 85 6.10 12.28 -19.43
CA LEU A 85 7.10 11.25 -19.16
C LEU A 85 8.07 11.65 -18.04
N THR A 86 8.49 12.92 -18.02
CA THR A 86 9.34 13.45 -16.94
C THR A 86 8.61 13.48 -15.60
N ALA A 87 7.34 13.89 -15.59
CA ALA A 87 6.50 13.91 -14.40
C ALA A 87 6.30 12.50 -13.81
N ILE A 88 6.02 11.49 -14.64
CA ILE A 88 5.96 10.08 -14.20
C ILE A 88 7.26 9.66 -13.52
N ARG A 89 8.40 9.93 -14.17
CA ARG A 89 9.71 9.55 -13.65
C ARG A 89 10.00 10.22 -12.31
N ALA A 90 9.62 11.49 -12.15
CA ALA A 90 9.76 12.21 -10.89
C ALA A 90 8.85 11.62 -9.79
N ALA A 91 7.58 11.40 -10.09
CA ALA A 91 6.60 10.82 -9.17
C ALA A 91 7.02 9.43 -8.65
N LEU A 92 7.61 8.61 -9.53
CA LEU A 92 8.06 7.26 -9.21
C LEU A 92 9.47 7.20 -8.64
N GLY A 93 10.28 8.24 -8.81
CA GLY A 93 11.68 8.27 -8.36
C GLY A 93 11.82 8.04 -6.87
N ASN A 94 11.01 8.70 -6.05
CA ASN A 94 11.00 8.49 -4.59
C ASN A 94 10.52 7.09 -4.22
N PHE A 95 9.46 6.62 -4.88
CA PHE A 95 8.93 5.30 -4.61
C PHE A 95 9.95 4.19 -4.92
N PHE A 96 10.62 4.24 -6.08
CA PHE A 96 11.66 3.27 -6.41
C PHE A 96 12.92 3.40 -5.56
N ARG A 97 13.19 4.58 -5.01
CA ARG A 97 14.34 4.80 -4.13
C ARG A 97 14.10 4.36 -2.69
N TYR A 98 12.92 4.63 -2.15
CA TYR A 98 12.62 4.49 -0.72
C TYR A 98 11.53 3.46 -0.41
N GLY A 99 10.79 3.00 -1.41
CA GLY A 99 9.66 2.08 -1.25
C GLY A 99 8.39 2.73 -0.72
N TYR A 100 8.28 4.06 -0.66
CA TYR A 100 7.06 4.79 -0.28
C TYR A 100 6.99 6.15 -0.99
N PHE A 101 5.79 6.73 -1.03
CA PHE A 101 5.56 8.06 -1.58
C PHE A 101 5.65 9.14 -0.48
N ILE A 102 6.13 10.32 -0.84
CA ILE A 102 6.23 11.48 0.07
C ILE A 102 5.03 12.40 -0.20
N THR A 103 4.08 12.48 0.74
CA THR A 103 2.79 13.18 0.57
C THR A 103 2.92 14.64 0.14
N ARG A 104 3.92 15.36 0.66
CA ARG A 104 4.20 16.76 0.27
C ARG A 104 4.59 16.89 -1.21
N GLU A 105 5.27 15.89 -1.75
CA GLU A 105 5.75 15.88 -3.14
C GLU A 105 4.70 15.31 -4.09
N MET A 106 3.85 14.38 -3.62
CA MET A 106 2.74 13.83 -4.40
C MET A 106 1.78 14.92 -4.91
N GLY A 107 1.54 15.98 -4.13
CA GLY A 107 0.66 17.08 -4.53
C GLY A 107 1.13 17.83 -5.79
N THR A 108 2.44 18.01 -5.96
CA THR A 108 3.02 18.65 -7.15
C THR A 108 3.24 17.63 -8.27
N GLN A 109 3.69 16.42 -7.93
CA GLN A 109 3.98 15.34 -8.88
C GLN A 109 2.72 14.81 -9.59
N PHE A 110 1.58 14.71 -8.90
CA PHE A 110 0.31 14.25 -9.47
C PHE A 110 -0.56 15.35 -10.08
N ARG A 111 -0.01 16.55 -10.27
CA ARG A 111 -0.66 17.65 -11.00
C ARG A 111 0.10 18.07 -12.27
N ALA A 112 1.36 17.66 -12.41
CA ALA A 112 2.23 18.07 -13.50
C ALA A 112 2.03 17.21 -14.77
N GLY A 113 2.06 17.85 -15.94
CA GLY A 113 2.21 17.17 -17.23
C GLY A 113 0.99 16.39 -17.74
N GLY A 114 -0.22 16.71 -17.29
CA GLY A 114 -1.48 16.11 -17.79
C GLY A 114 -1.81 14.72 -17.22
N LEU A 115 -0.86 14.09 -16.51
CA LEU A 115 -1.05 12.82 -15.82
C LEU A 115 -1.37 13.08 -14.35
N THR A 116 -2.66 13.26 -14.09
CA THR A 116 -3.13 13.61 -12.74
C THR A 116 -3.57 12.38 -11.96
N GLY A 117 -3.33 12.41 -10.65
CA GLY A 117 -3.82 11.40 -9.69
C GLY A 117 -3.07 10.06 -9.68
N THR A 118 -3.66 9.08 -9.01
CA THR A 118 -3.08 7.77 -8.73
C THR A 118 -3.28 6.74 -9.84
N LEU A 119 -4.28 6.91 -10.69
CA LEU A 119 -4.62 5.94 -11.74
C LEU A 119 -3.48 5.68 -12.73
N PRO A 120 -2.74 6.70 -13.24
CA PRO A 120 -1.58 6.45 -14.10
C PRO A 120 -0.48 5.62 -13.41
N VAL A 121 -0.24 5.85 -12.12
CA VAL A 121 0.74 5.08 -11.33
C VAL A 121 0.30 3.63 -11.17
N LEU A 122 -0.98 3.41 -10.86
CA LEU A 122 -1.55 2.06 -10.76
C LEU A 122 -1.41 1.29 -12.07
N TYR A 123 -1.59 1.94 -13.22
CA TYR A 123 -1.38 1.31 -14.53
C TYR A 123 0.07 0.88 -14.72
N VAL A 124 1.03 1.77 -14.39
CA VAL A 124 2.47 1.43 -14.47
C VAL A 124 2.78 0.25 -13.56
N PHE A 125 2.30 0.24 -12.31
CA PHE A 125 2.58 -0.84 -11.37
C PHE A 125 1.95 -2.16 -11.77
N LEU A 126 0.71 -2.17 -12.26
CA LEU A 126 0.07 -3.37 -12.78
C LEU A 126 0.84 -3.92 -13.99
N ALA A 127 1.19 -3.06 -14.95
CA ALA A 127 1.96 -3.47 -16.12
C ALA A 127 3.34 -4.02 -15.73
N ARG A 128 4.04 -3.35 -14.81
CA ARG A 128 5.36 -3.76 -14.30
C ARG A 128 5.32 -5.06 -13.50
N ALA A 129 4.22 -5.33 -12.80
CA ALA A 129 3.98 -6.59 -12.12
C ALA A 129 3.45 -7.71 -13.07
N GLY A 130 3.52 -7.49 -14.38
CA GLY A 130 3.10 -8.46 -15.41
C GLY A 130 1.59 -8.70 -15.43
N LYS A 131 0.78 -7.73 -15.01
CA LYS A 131 -0.69 -7.85 -14.98
C LYS A 131 -1.31 -7.27 -16.25
N LYS A 132 -2.35 -7.94 -16.74
CA LYS A 132 -3.18 -7.47 -17.85
C LYS A 132 -4.43 -6.79 -17.29
N ILE A 133 -4.61 -5.50 -17.60
CA ILE A 133 -5.82 -4.74 -17.24
C ILE A 133 -6.93 -5.07 -18.24
N HIS A 134 -8.14 -5.29 -17.74
CA HIS A 134 -9.30 -5.64 -18.55
C HIS A 134 -10.42 -4.62 -18.48
N ALA A 135 -10.65 -4.02 -17.32
CA ALA A 135 -11.67 -2.99 -17.13
C ALA A 135 -11.24 -2.01 -16.04
N VAL A 136 -11.65 -0.76 -16.18
CA VAL A 136 -11.37 0.32 -15.24
C VAL A 136 -12.61 1.17 -15.09
N ASP A 137 -13.23 1.08 -13.92
CA ASP A 137 -14.46 1.79 -13.58
C ASP A 137 -14.19 2.85 -12.52
N TYR A 138 -14.64 4.07 -12.77
CA TYR A 138 -14.74 5.06 -11.71
C TYR A 138 -15.86 4.69 -10.76
N VAL A 139 -15.60 4.74 -9.46
CA VAL A 139 -16.57 4.30 -8.46
C VAL A 139 -16.74 5.32 -7.34
N ARG A 140 -17.90 5.28 -6.70
CA ARG A 140 -18.15 5.95 -5.42
C ARG A 140 -18.83 5.00 -4.44
N LEU A 141 -18.66 5.26 -3.16
CA LEU A 141 -19.44 4.58 -2.13
C LEU A 141 -20.79 5.28 -1.98
N THR A 142 -21.85 4.50 -1.86
CA THR A 142 -23.20 4.99 -1.54
C THR A 142 -23.52 4.71 -0.07
N GLY A 143 -24.51 5.41 0.49
CA GLY A 143 -24.96 5.19 1.87
C GLY A 143 -25.43 3.75 2.17
N ALA A 144 -25.66 2.92 1.14
CA ALA A 144 -25.99 1.51 1.25
C ALA A 144 -24.75 0.59 1.38
N LYS A 145 -23.55 1.13 1.60
CA LYS A 145 -22.30 0.37 1.74
C LYS A 145 -21.91 -0.36 0.44
N GLU A 146 -22.36 0.16 -0.70
CA GLU A 146 -22.16 -0.43 -2.02
C GLU A 146 -21.29 0.45 -2.91
N VAL A 147 -20.57 -0.22 -3.80
CA VAL A 147 -19.75 0.42 -4.83
C VAL A 147 -20.62 0.68 -6.05
N ARG A 148 -20.82 1.95 -6.41
CA ARG A 148 -21.54 2.34 -7.62
C ARG A 148 -20.57 2.91 -8.65
N VAL A 149 -20.69 2.45 -9.90
CA VAL A 149 -19.98 3.03 -11.04
C VAL A 149 -20.52 4.42 -11.35
N VAL A 150 -19.62 5.36 -11.62
CA VAL A 150 -19.95 6.76 -11.91
C VAL A 150 -19.27 7.26 -13.18
N ALA A 151 -19.81 8.33 -13.76
CA ALA A 151 -19.26 8.95 -14.94
C ALA A 151 -18.04 9.82 -14.60
N GLY A 152 -16.85 9.31 -14.89
CA GLY A 152 -15.60 10.08 -14.89
C GLY A 152 -14.99 10.36 -13.52
N ALA A 153 -13.76 10.87 -13.54
CA ALA A 153 -12.93 11.07 -12.35
C ALA A 153 -13.48 12.10 -11.36
N ARG A 154 -14.22 13.11 -11.83
CA ARG A 154 -14.72 14.22 -10.99
C ARG A 154 -15.77 13.74 -9.98
N ALA A 155 -16.60 12.77 -10.36
CA ALA A 155 -17.64 12.19 -9.50
C ALA A 155 -17.13 11.00 -8.69
N ALA A 156 -15.90 10.56 -8.92
CA ALA A 156 -15.34 9.34 -8.35
C ALA A 156 -14.73 9.58 -6.97
N GLN A 157 -15.06 8.70 -6.03
CA GLN A 157 -14.32 8.56 -4.78
C GLN A 157 -13.18 7.55 -4.91
N GLY A 158 -13.25 6.65 -5.90
CA GLY A 158 -12.26 5.61 -6.13
C GLY A 158 -12.28 5.09 -7.56
N VAL A 159 -11.48 4.06 -7.79
CA VAL A 159 -11.45 3.29 -9.04
C VAL A 159 -11.47 1.80 -8.73
N ARG A 160 -12.18 1.04 -9.56
CA ARG A 160 -12.15 -0.42 -9.60
C ARG A 160 -11.43 -0.85 -10.87
N ILE A 161 -10.36 -1.61 -10.72
CA ILE A 161 -9.56 -2.16 -11.82
C ILE A 161 -9.70 -3.68 -11.82
N CYS A 162 -10.26 -4.23 -12.89
CA CYS A 162 -10.26 -5.67 -13.14
C CYS A 162 -8.99 -6.03 -13.92
N PHE A 163 -8.20 -6.97 -13.42
CA PHE A 163 -6.95 -7.41 -14.04
C PHE A 163 -6.77 -8.93 -13.94
N SER A 164 -5.78 -9.48 -14.63
CA SER A 164 -5.31 -10.85 -14.44
C SER A 164 -3.79 -10.93 -14.39
N GLY A 165 -3.27 -11.92 -13.68
CA GLY A 165 -1.86 -12.31 -13.74
C GLY A 165 -1.60 -13.32 -14.86
N ALA A 166 -0.40 -13.90 -14.85
CA ALA A 166 0.01 -14.96 -15.78
C ALA A 166 -0.87 -16.23 -15.68
N ASP A 167 -1.52 -16.44 -14.53
CA ASP A 167 -2.44 -17.55 -14.30
C ASP A 167 -3.84 -17.35 -14.91
N GLY A 168 -4.08 -16.22 -15.58
CA GLY A 168 -5.36 -15.90 -16.23
C GLY A 168 -6.51 -15.56 -15.28
N ARG A 169 -6.36 -15.77 -13.96
CA ARG A 169 -7.42 -15.52 -12.97
C ARG A 169 -7.73 -14.03 -12.86
N ARG A 170 -9.02 -13.71 -12.93
CA ARG A 170 -9.53 -12.34 -12.74
C ARG A 170 -9.41 -11.93 -11.28
N ARG A 171 -8.92 -10.73 -11.06
CA ARG A 171 -8.71 -10.09 -9.76
C ARG A 171 -9.19 -8.66 -9.81
N THR A 172 -9.47 -8.11 -8.65
CA THR A 172 -9.97 -6.75 -8.50
C THR A 172 -9.04 -5.92 -7.63
N LEU A 173 -8.66 -4.75 -8.13
CA LEU A 173 -7.98 -3.72 -7.35
C LEU A 173 -8.91 -2.52 -7.18
N TYR A 174 -9.23 -2.21 -5.93
CA TYR A 174 -9.86 -0.96 -5.54
C TYR A 174 -8.80 0.01 -5.04
N TYR A 175 -8.85 1.25 -5.49
CA TYR A 175 -8.21 2.37 -4.82
C TYR A 175 -9.27 3.40 -4.46
N PHE A 176 -9.36 3.78 -3.19
CA PHE A 176 -10.26 4.83 -2.71
C PHE A 176 -9.49 6.03 -2.19
N ARG A 177 -9.88 7.22 -2.67
CA ARG A 177 -9.56 8.49 -2.03
C ARG A 177 -10.44 8.63 -0.80
N THR A 178 -9.88 8.46 0.38
CA THR A 178 -10.63 8.57 1.64
C THR A 178 -9.75 9.10 2.76
N ASP A 179 -10.33 9.96 3.60
CA ASP A 179 -9.75 10.30 4.89
C ASP A 179 -10.02 9.16 5.87
N LEU A 180 -8.95 8.58 6.42
CA LEU A 180 -9.01 7.48 7.38
C LEU A 180 -9.09 7.95 8.85
N SER A 181 -9.14 9.26 9.09
CA SER A 181 -9.46 9.80 10.42
C SER A 181 -10.84 9.32 10.87
N ASP A 182 -11.07 9.28 12.18
CA ASP A 182 -12.33 8.81 12.77
C ASP A 182 -13.55 9.61 12.25
N ALA A 183 -13.34 10.90 11.98
CA ALA A 183 -14.34 11.77 11.37
C ALA A 183 -14.51 11.47 9.86
N GLY A 184 -13.41 11.25 9.13
CA GLY A 184 -13.40 10.90 7.72
C GLY A 184 -14.14 9.59 7.42
N VAL A 185 -13.77 8.51 8.12
CA VAL A 185 -14.41 7.20 7.94
C VAL A 185 -15.87 7.19 8.40
N GLY A 186 -16.25 8.08 9.32
CA GLY A 186 -17.64 8.25 9.74
C GLY A 186 -18.56 8.80 8.64
N ARG A 187 -18.00 9.48 7.64
CA ARG A 187 -18.76 10.07 6.53
C ARG A 187 -18.60 9.30 5.21
N SER A 188 -17.53 8.52 5.06
CA SER A 188 -17.16 7.96 3.75
C SER A 188 -17.80 6.60 3.43
N GLY A 189 -18.29 5.85 4.41
CA GLY A 189 -18.77 4.47 4.25
C GLY A 189 -17.66 3.46 3.90
N PHE A 190 -16.39 3.87 3.94
CA PHE A 190 -15.27 3.06 3.46
C PHE A 190 -15.01 1.81 4.30
N LEU A 191 -14.98 1.93 5.63
CA LEU A 191 -14.76 0.77 6.49
C LEU A 191 -15.93 -0.22 6.45
N ASP A 192 -17.15 0.28 6.24
CA ASP A 192 -18.32 -0.57 6.03
C ASP A 192 -18.21 -1.38 4.73
N PHE A 193 -17.77 -0.75 3.63
CA PHE A 193 -17.49 -1.46 2.38
C PHE A 193 -16.41 -2.54 2.59
N CYS A 194 -15.30 -2.20 3.25
CA CYS A 194 -14.25 -3.17 3.55
C CYS A 194 -14.76 -4.33 4.40
N ALA A 195 -15.61 -4.07 5.41
CA ALA A 195 -16.21 -5.10 6.25
C ALA A 195 -17.06 -6.10 5.46
N ARG A 196 -17.76 -5.67 4.42
CA ARG A 196 -18.57 -6.55 3.55
C ARG A 196 -17.74 -7.51 2.71
N LEU A 197 -16.47 -7.21 2.48
CA LEU A 197 -15.54 -8.13 1.82
C LEU A 197 -15.09 -9.26 2.77
N GLY A 198 -15.47 -9.20 4.04
CA GLY A 198 -15.15 -10.20 5.04
C GLY A 198 -13.81 -9.93 5.73
N ARG A 199 -13.28 -10.99 6.36
CA ARG A 199 -11.94 -10.97 6.97
C ARG A 199 -10.90 -11.13 5.87
N GLY A 200 -9.83 -10.36 5.93
CA GLY A 200 -8.74 -10.37 4.95
C GLY A 200 -7.37 -10.32 5.60
N ASP A 201 -6.33 -10.15 4.80
CA ASP A 201 -5.02 -9.78 5.29
C ASP A 201 -4.84 -8.27 5.22
N SER A 202 -3.87 -7.74 5.94
CA SER A 202 -3.62 -6.30 5.96
C SER A 202 -2.15 -5.95 5.91
N LEU A 203 -1.88 -4.89 5.17
CA LEU A 203 -0.58 -4.27 5.05
C LEU A 203 -0.67 -2.84 5.55
N VAL A 204 0.31 -2.42 6.35
CA VAL A 204 0.47 -1.02 6.76
C VAL A 204 1.95 -0.66 6.70
N LYS A 205 2.29 0.38 5.95
CA LYS A 205 3.68 0.78 5.75
C LYS A 205 3.79 2.29 5.59
N SER A 206 4.76 2.91 6.27
CA SER A 206 5.01 4.36 6.18
C SER A 206 3.75 5.20 6.44
N ALA A 207 2.92 4.79 7.39
CA ALA A 207 1.59 5.34 7.65
C ALA A 207 1.61 6.58 8.57
N SER A 208 2.71 7.33 8.60
CA SER A 208 2.89 8.56 9.38
C SER A 208 2.54 8.44 10.88
N TYR A 209 2.58 7.22 11.43
CA TYR A 209 2.21 6.91 12.81
C TYR A 209 0.79 7.35 13.19
N LEU A 210 -0.12 7.52 12.21
CA LEU A 210 -1.45 8.08 12.44
C LEU A 210 -2.26 7.22 13.44
N MET A 211 -2.15 5.89 13.32
CA MET A 211 -2.79 4.94 14.23
C MET A 211 -2.18 4.87 15.63
N HIS A 212 -1.14 5.65 15.93
CA HIS A 212 -0.67 5.84 17.31
C HIS A 212 -1.52 6.84 18.08
N THR A 213 -2.29 7.66 17.37
CA THR A 213 -3.13 8.73 17.93
C THR A 213 -4.57 8.27 18.16
N GLY A 214 -5.33 9.09 18.90
CA GLY A 214 -6.75 8.86 19.14
C GLY A 214 -7.62 9.03 17.88
N GLY A 215 -7.26 9.96 16.99
CA GLY A 215 -8.09 10.34 15.83
C GLY A 215 -8.12 9.33 14.68
N PHE A 216 -7.46 8.18 14.81
CA PHE A 216 -7.46 7.08 13.85
C PHE A 216 -7.78 5.74 14.54
N SER A 217 -8.55 5.81 15.63
CA SER A 217 -8.89 4.64 16.44
C SER A 217 -9.82 3.66 15.71
N ARG A 218 -10.70 4.16 14.84
CA ARG A 218 -11.68 3.36 14.10
C ARG A 218 -11.03 2.48 13.05
N VAL A 219 -10.10 3.03 12.26
CA VAL A 219 -9.34 2.23 11.27
C VAL A 219 -8.41 1.23 11.98
N ARG A 220 -7.78 1.62 13.11
CA ARG A 220 -6.99 0.70 13.94
C ARG A 220 -7.84 -0.47 14.44
N ARG A 221 -9.04 -0.19 14.97
CA ARG A 221 -9.98 -1.22 15.44
C ARG A 221 -10.43 -2.11 14.29
N PHE A 222 -10.80 -1.53 13.14
CA PHE A 222 -11.20 -2.28 11.96
C PHE A 222 -10.14 -3.31 11.55
N LEU A 223 -8.87 -2.90 11.43
CA LEU A 223 -7.79 -3.82 11.10
C LEU A 223 -7.62 -4.92 12.16
N LEU A 224 -7.66 -4.57 13.45
CA LEU A 224 -7.62 -5.60 14.49
C LEU A 224 -8.80 -6.58 14.35
N GLU A 225 -10.02 -6.13 14.07
CA GLU A 225 -11.20 -7.01 14.02
C GLU A 225 -11.29 -7.83 12.73
N HIS A 226 -10.90 -7.26 11.59
CA HIS A 226 -11.11 -7.80 10.24
C HIS A 226 -9.86 -8.37 9.56
N SER A 227 -8.72 -8.43 10.25
CA SER A 227 -7.52 -9.07 9.71
C SER A 227 -7.32 -10.48 10.27
N ALA A 228 -6.91 -11.41 9.40
CA ALA A 228 -6.30 -12.69 9.76
C ALA A 228 -4.80 -12.52 9.98
N VAL A 229 -4.12 -11.81 9.07
CA VAL A 229 -2.72 -11.41 9.19
C VAL A 229 -2.58 -9.91 9.02
N ILE A 230 -1.75 -9.28 9.84
CA ILE A 230 -1.31 -7.89 9.67
C ILE A 230 0.21 -7.89 9.53
N VAL A 231 0.70 -7.39 8.40
CA VAL A 231 2.12 -7.10 8.16
C VAL A 231 2.33 -5.60 8.24
N GLN A 232 3.22 -5.14 9.10
CA GLN A 232 3.46 -3.71 9.26
C GLN A 232 4.89 -3.33 9.66
N ASP A 233 5.30 -2.10 9.35
CA ASP A 233 6.40 -1.44 10.04
C ASP A 233 5.90 -0.76 11.33
N ASP A 234 6.81 -0.15 12.09
CA ASP A 234 6.52 0.49 13.37
C ASP A 234 5.59 1.71 13.28
N SER A 235 5.37 2.23 12.07
CA SER A 235 4.40 3.28 11.78
C SER A 235 2.93 2.82 11.80
N GLY A 236 2.69 1.51 11.82
CA GLY A 236 1.35 0.91 11.86
C GLY A 236 0.67 0.96 13.23
N ILE A 237 -0.07 -0.10 13.55
CA ILE A 237 -0.78 -0.24 14.83
C ILE A 237 0.25 -0.37 15.96
N PRO A 238 0.15 0.44 17.03
CA PRO A 238 1.07 0.30 18.16
C PRO A 238 0.98 -1.09 18.79
N PHE A 239 2.14 -1.65 19.15
CA PHE A 239 2.32 -2.95 19.80
C PHE A 239 1.35 -3.20 20.95
N ARG A 240 1.11 -2.18 21.79
CA ARG A 240 0.19 -2.24 22.94
C ARG A 240 -1.27 -2.57 22.59
N HIS A 241 -1.67 -2.42 21.32
CA HIS A 241 -3.03 -2.70 20.85
C HIS A 241 -3.19 -4.12 20.28
N PHE A 242 -2.18 -4.98 20.40
CA PHE A 242 -2.29 -6.40 20.05
C PHE A 242 -2.40 -7.23 21.33
N PRO A 243 -3.62 -7.61 21.75
CA PRO A 243 -3.80 -8.45 22.92
C PRO A 243 -3.14 -9.82 22.70
N PRO A 244 -2.27 -10.28 23.62
CA PRO A 244 -1.50 -11.50 23.44
C PRO A 244 -2.36 -12.76 23.40
N GLU A 245 -3.58 -12.73 23.93
CA GLU A 245 -4.55 -13.82 23.85
C GLU A 245 -5.18 -13.96 22.46
N GLN A 246 -5.20 -12.87 21.66
CA GLN A 246 -5.79 -12.85 20.31
C GLN A 246 -4.75 -12.91 19.19
N TRP A 247 -3.50 -12.50 19.46
CA TRP A 247 -2.49 -12.33 18.42
C TRP A 247 -1.18 -13.06 18.75
N ARG A 248 -0.65 -13.76 17.75
CA ARG A 248 0.73 -14.22 17.70
C ARG A 248 1.56 -13.16 16.97
N LEU A 249 2.54 -12.61 17.67
CA LEU A 249 3.41 -11.56 17.14
C LEU A 249 4.79 -12.11 16.80
N ARG A 250 5.22 -11.94 15.55
CA ARG A 250 6.54 -12.35 15.05
C ARG A 250 7.32 -11.13 14.55
N PRO A 251 8.38 -10.70 15.24
CA PRO A 251 9.23 -9.60 14.78
C PRO A 251 10.30 -10.09 13.80
N PHE A 252 10.59 -9.27 12.79
CA PHE A 252 11.64 -9.48 11.80
C PHE A 252 12.44 -8.20 11.55
N GLY A 253 13.73 -8.34 11.28
CA GLY A 253 14.67 -7.23 11.13
C GLY A 253 15.12 -6.67 12.48
N GLN A 254 15.28 -5.36 12.55
CA GLN A 254 15.81 -4.65 13.72
C GLN A 254 14.94 -3.43 14.07
N TYR A 255 14.43 -3.40 15.29
CA TYR A 255 13.71 -2.22 15.80
C TYR A 255 14.68 -1.20 16.39
N LEU A 256 15.03 -0.19 15.60
CA LEU A 256 15.86 0.95 16.00
C LEU A 256 15.02 2.15 16.50
N GLY A 257 13.70 2.00 16.51
CA GLY A 257 12.76 3.08 16.74
C GLY A 257 12.49 3.95 15.51
N PRO A 258 11.50 4.86 15.64
CA PRO A 258 11.11 5.78 14.58
C PRO A 258 12.27 6.66 14.09
N THR A 259 12.12 7.27 12.91
CA THR A 259 13.02 8.35 12.48
C THR A 259 12.86 9.58 13.37
N GLU A 260 13.77 10.55 13.27
CA GLU A 260 13.80 11.74 14.14
C GLU A 260 12.45 12.49 14.17
N GLU A 261 11.82 12.66 13.01
CA GLU A 261 10.49 13.27 12.84
C GLU A 261 9.39 12.59 13.68
N PHE A 262 9.52 11.28 13.90
CA PHE A 262 8.52 10.45 14.57
C PHE A 262 9.01 9.91 15.93
N LYS A 263 10.13 10.40 16.47
CA LYS A 263 10.79 9.84 17.67
C LYS A 263 9.86 9.69 18.89
N ARG A 264 8.86 10.58 19.01
CA ARG A 264 7.84 10.55 20.08
C ARG A 264 6.99 9.28 20.09
N PHE A 265 6.96 8.52 18.99
CA PHE A 265 6.20 7.29 18.84
C PHE A 265 7.05 6.04 19.12
N TYR A 266 8.20 6.19 19.77
CA TYR A 266 8.99 5.05 20.23
C TYR A 266 8.16 4.11 21.13
N GLN A 267 8.34 2.80 20.95
CA GLN A 267 7.57 1.77 21.62
C GLN A 267 8.47 0.86 22.47
N PRO A 268 8.58 1.09 23.79
CA PRO A 268 9.42 0.25 24.67
C PRO A 268 9.03 -1.23 24.64
N GLY A 269 7.72 -1.52 24.57
CA GLY A 269 7.21 -2.90 24.47
C GLY A 269 7.62 -3.61 23.16
N LEU A 270 7.61 -2.89 22.03
CA LEU A 270 8.08 -3.42 20.76
C LEU A 270 9.58 -3.68 20.79
N ALA A 271 10.37 -2.77 21.38
CA ALA A 271 11.81 -2.99 21.58
C ALA A 271 12.09 -4.23 22.44
N ALA A 272 11.32 -4.43 23.51
CA ALA A 272 11.43 -5.62 24.33
C ALA A 272 11.06 -6.90 23.56
N LEU A 273 10.02 -6.87 22.73
CA LEU A 273 9.64 -7.98 21.86
C LEU A 273 10.79 -8.36 20.91
N PHE A 274 11.38 -7.40 20.20
CA PHE A 274 12.48 -7.65 19.27
C PHE A 274 13.71 -8.25 19.96
N ARG A 275 14.05 -7.79 21.17
CA ARG A 275 15.16 -8.35 21.95
C ARG A 275 14.87 -9.78 22.43
N ARG A 276 13.68 -10.03 22.97
CA ARG A 276 13.31 -11.33 23.55
C ARG A 276 13.08 -12.42 22.51
N ALA A 277 12.44 -12.09 21.40
CA ALA A 277 12.07 -13.06 20.38
C ALA A 277 13.23 -13.46 19.45
N GLY A 278 14.40 -12.80 19.54
CA GLY A 278 15.52 -13.03 18.62
C GLY A 278 15.10 -12.77 17.17
N ALA A 279 14.62 -11.56 16.89
CA ALA A 279 14.03 -11.20 15.60
C ALA A 279 14.91 -11.64 14.42
N ARG A 280 14.33 -12.43 13.50
CA ARG A 280 15.08 -12.97 12.35
C ARG A 280 15.42 -11.82 11.39
N PRO A 281 16.65 -11.76 10.86
CA PRO A 281 17.03 -10.72 9.92
C PRO A 281 16.22 -10.83 8.63
N VAL A 282 16.06 -9.70 7.94
CA VAL A 282 15.50 -9.61 6.59
C VAL A 282 16.50 -8.95 5.66
N ASN A 283 16.45 -9.29 4.38
CA ASN A 283 17.38 -8.80 3.36
C ASN A 283 16.74 -7.77 2.41
N PHE A 284 15.55 -7.27 2.75
CA PHE A 284 14.85 -6.16 2.09
C PHE A 284 14.45 -5.15 3.16
N GLY A 285 14.07 -3.94 2.76
CA GLY A 285 13.57 -2.94 3.69
C GLY A 285 12.21 -2.40 3.28
N ILE A 286 11.43 -2.01 4.29
CA ILE A 286 10.12 -1.38 4.16
C ILE A 286 10.00 -0.21 5.14
N GLY A 287 8.96 0.61 4.98
CA GLY A 287 8.66 1.67 5.92
C GLY A 287 9.64 2.85 5.85
N TYR A 288 9.63 3.69 6.88
CA TYR A 288 10.56 4.82 6.96
C TYR A 288 12.02 4.38 7.13
N ARG A 289 12.24 3.20 7.72
CA ARG A 289 13.57 2.56 7.86
C ARG A 289 13.87 1.61 6.68
N TRP A 290 13.74 2.12 5.46
CA TRP A 290 13.82 1.37 4.19
C TRP A 290 15.14 0.62 3.92
N HIS A 291 16.20 0.84 4.70
CA HIS A 291 17.45 0.09 4.53
C HIS A 291 17.32 -1.31 5.17
N PRO A 292 17.66 -2.42 4.49
CA PRO A 292 17.44 -3.78 5.01
C PRO A 292 18.03 -4.05 6.40
N ARG A 293 19.21 -3.49 6.68
CA ARG A 293 19.87 -3.61 8.01
C ARG A 293 19.22 -2.79 9.12
N ARG A 294 18.19 -1.99 8.83
CA ARG A 294 17.55 -1.05 9.77
C ARG A 294 16.03 -1.18 9.79
N THR A 295 15.45 -1.93 8.85
CA THR A 295 14.01 -2.13 8.77
C THR A 295 13.53 -2.97 9.94
N ASN A 296 12.30 -2.73 10.33
CA ASN A 296 11.55 -3.59 11.23
C ASN A 296 10.26 -4.01 10.54
N ILE A 297 9.85 -5.25 10.78
CA ILE A 297 8.57 -5.79 10.32
C ILE A 297 7.96 -6.54 11.48
N LEU A 298 6.71 -6.23 11.80
CA LEU A 298 5.89 -7.01 12.70
C LEU A 298 4.86 -7.76 11.87
N VAL A 299 4.88 -9.10 11.98
CA VAL A 299 3.78 -9.95 11.52
C VAL A 299 2.92 -10.27 12.73
N ALA A 300 1.67 -9.85 12.70
CA ALA A 300 0.65 -10.23 13.66
C ALA A 300 -0.31 -11.21 12.99
N GLU A 301 -0.37 -12.45 13.47
CA GLU A 301 -1.37 -13.44 13.06
C GLU A 301 -2.39 -13.61 14.16
N ARG A 302 -3.66 -13.58 13.77
CA ARG A 302 -4.75 -13.85 14.68
C ARG A 302 -4.67 -15.32 15.11
N LYS A 303 -4.86 -15.56 16.40
CA LYS A 303 -5.02 -16.90 16.94
C LYS A 303 -6.45 -17.36 16.69
N ASP A 304 -6.59 -18.64 16.35
CA ASP A 304 -7.89 -19.32 16.29
C ASP A 304 -8.48 -19.47 17.69
#